data_AF-A0A175WC49-F1
#
_entry.id   AF-A0A175WC49-F1
#
_cell.length_a   1.000
_cell.length_b   1.000
_cell.length_c   1.000
_cell.angle_alpha   90.00
_cell.angle_beta   90.00
_cell.angle_gamma   90.00
#
_symmetry.space_group_name_H-M   'P 1'
#
loop_
_entity.id
_entity.type
_entity.pdbx_description
1 polymer ?
#
loop_
_entity_poly.entity_id
_entity_poly.type
_entity_poly.pdbx_seq_one_letter_code
_entity_poly.pdbx_strand_id
1 'polypeptide(L)'
;MSLGALTTTFTPPASCRASLTGPPIYDGRYYQGPVFTSDCFPPNYSFSRSPDNYYSPAIACPVGYSTGCMNINVQGTVTETAVICCPPSLTCNPNMLLWEQTLGCNSRFRATIFPTVHYMSGSVVTSTGATTETGTFDGALNAYSVQIRFQATDLPTTTSETD
;
A
#
# COMPACT_ATOMS: atom_id res chain seq x y z
N MET A 1 4.75 -7.96 15.94
CA MET A 1 6.18 -7.61 16.04
C MET A 1 6.43 -6.39 15.21
N SER A 2 6.67 -5.26 15.87
CA SER A 2 7.06 -4.01 15.20
C SER A 2 8.23 -4.26 14.24
N LEU A 3 8.14 -3.72 13.04
CA LEU A 3 9.18 -3.73 12.01
C LEU A 3 10.29 -2.70 12.29
N GLY A 4 10.14 -1.94 13.38
CA GLY A 4 11.01 -0.85 13.77
C GLY A 4 10.30 0.50 13.69
N ALA A 5 11.05 1.56 14.02
CA ALA A 5 10.56 2.93 13.96
C ALA A 5 10.67 3.48 12.52
N LEU A 6 9.68 4.26 12.10
CA LEU A 6 9.70 5.04 10.87
C LEU A 6 9.54 6.53 11.22
N THR A 7 10.57 7.08 11.85
CA THR A 7 10.59 8.48 12.33
C THR A 7 10.88 9.49 11.22
N THR A 8 11.31 9.04 10.06
CA THR A 8 11.48 9.86 8.85
C THR A 8 10.54 9.39 7.74
N THR A 9 10.12 10.32 6.88
CA THR A 9 9.25 9.98 5.76
C THR A 9 10.04 9.23 4.69
N PHE A 10 9.74 7.95 4.52
CA PHE A 10 10.29 7.15 3.44
C PHE A 10 9.77 7.65 2.08
N THR A 11 10.67 7.88 1.13
CA THR A 11 10.34 8.29 -0.24
C THR A 11 10.59 7.14 -1.21
N PRO A 12 9.56 6.39 -1.63
CA PRO A 12 9.73 5.36 -2.63
C PRO A 12 10.06 5.97 -4.01
N PRO A 13 10.77 5.23 -4.88
CA PRO A 13 10.92 5.58 -6.29
C PRO A 13 9.57 5.81 -6.98
N ALA A 14 9.51 6.71 -7.97
CA ALA A 14 8.27 7.03 -8.67
C ALA A 14 7.62 5.81 -9.38
N SER A 15 8.44 4.85 -9.82
CA SER A 15 7.98 3.58 -10.41
C SER A 15 7.04 2.80 -9.51
N CYS A 16 7.21 2.90 -8.19
CA CYS A 16 6.38 2.23 -7.19
C CYS A 16 4.91 2.64 -7.22
N ARG A 17 4.60 3.79 -7.82
CA ARG A 17 3.23 4.27 -7.99
C ARG A 17 2.82 4.36 -9.46
N ALA A 18 3.76 4.60 -10.36
CA ALA A 18 3.46 4.83 -11.77
C ALA A 18 3.41 3.53 -12.60
N SER A 19 4.16 2.50 -12.19
CA SER A 19 4.16 1.21 -12.89
C SER A 19 2.95 0.40 -12.49
N LEU A 20 2.42 -0.34 -13.46
CA LEU A 20 1.38 -1.33 -13.25
C LEU A 20 1.89 -2.69 -13.74
N THR A 21 1.60 -3.72 -12.98
CA THR A 21 1.87 -5.11 -13.33
C THR A 21 0.57 -5.92 -13.32
N GLY A 22 0.54 -7.00 -14.07
CA GLY A 22 -0.64 -7.86 -14.16
C GLY A 22 -0.29 -9.27 -14.64
N PRO A 23 -1.21 -10.24 -14.50
CA PRO A 23 -1.05 -11.58 -15.03
C PRO A 23 -1.04 -11.58 -16.57
N PRO A 24 -0.44 -12.59 -17.23
CA PRO A 24 -0.34 -12.62 -18.69
C PRO A 24 -1.69 -12.92 -19.36
N ILE A 25 -2.67 -13.36 -18.57
CA ILE A 25 -4.06 -13.59 -18.99
C ILE A 25 -4.89 -12.47 -18.37
N TYR A 26 -5.74 -11.83 -19.19
CA TYR A 26 -6.67 -10.82 -18.71
C TYR A 26 -7.70 -11.42 -17.75
N ASP A 27 -7.67 -11.00 -16.49
CA ASP A 27 -8.59 -11.49 -15.45
C ASP A 27 -9.02 -10.40 -14.45
N GLY A 28 -8.69 -9.13 -14.70
CA GLY A 28 -9.03 -8.01 -13.84
C GLY A 28 -8.12 -7.76 -12.65
N ARG A 29 -7.08 -8.58 -12.43
CA ARG A 29 -6.20 -8.44 -11.26
C ARG A 29 -4.93 -7.68 -11.63
N TYR A 30 -4.93 -6.38 -11.37
CA TYR A 30 -3.76 -5.53 -11.60
C TYR A 30 -3.11 -5.15 -10.28
N TYR A 31 -1.81 -4.88 -10.32
CA TYR A 31 -1.01 -4.52 -9.16
C TYR A 31 -0.23 -3.24 -9.44
N GLN A 32 -0.25 -2.31 -8.49
CA GLN A 32 0.53 -1.10 -8.55
C GLN A 32 1.96 -1.36 -8.08
N GLY A 33 2.90 -0.84 -8.85
CA GLY A 33 4.34 -0.98 -8.64
C GLY A 33 5.03 -1.75 -9.76
N PRO A 34 6.38 -1.72 -9.77
CA PRO A 34 7.20 -2.50 -10.69
C PRO A 34 7.17 -3.99 -10.34
N VAL A 35 7.78 -4.81 -11.20
CA VAL A 35 7.94 -6.27 -10.96
C VAL A 35 8.68 -6.56 -9.66
N PHE A 36 9.75 -5.80 -9.39
CA PHE A 36 10.51 -5.87 -8.14
C PHE A 36 10.10 -4.73 -7.23
N THR A 37 9.30 -5.03 -6.21
CA THR A 37 8.74 -4.02 -5.30
C THR A 37 9.57 -3.83 -4.04
N SER A 38 10.73 -4.48 -3.88
CA SER A 38 11.56 -4.37 -2.67
C SER A 38 11.93 -2.93 -2.33
N ASP A 39 12.24 -2.13 -3.35
CA ASP A 39 12.66 -0.73 -3.18
C ASP A 39 11.47 0.22 -2.97
N CYS A 40 10.25 -0.30 -3.05
CA CYS A 40 9.01 0.47 -2.88
C CYS A 40 8.57 0.61 -1.44
N PHE A 41 9.27 -0.04 -0.51
CA PHE A 41 8.88 -0.04 0.89
C PHE A 41 10.04 0.37 1.81
N PRO A 42 9.72 0.87 3.02
CA PRO A 42 10.74 1.19 3.99
C PRO A 42 11.58 -0.03 4.39
N PRO A 43 12.76 0.17 4.98
CA PRO A 43 13.59 -0.92 5.50
C PRO A 43 12.82 -1.83 6.46
N ASN A 44 13.12 -3.12 6.44
CA ASN A 44 12.45 -4.18 7.23
C ASN A 44 10.98 -4.42 6.85
N TYR A 45 10.51 -3.90 5.72
CA TYR A 45 9.16 -4.19 5.26
C TYR A 45 8.93 -5.70 5.15
N SER A 46 7.88 -6.16 5.81
CA SER A 46 7.43 -7.53 5.72
C SER A 46 6.27 -7.60 4.75
N PHE A 47 6.46 -8.37 3.67
CA PHE A 47 5.40 -8.65 2.71
C PHE A 47 4.27 -9.50 3.29
N SER A 48 4.46 -10.11 4.46
CA SER A 48 3.36 -10.80 5.16
C SER A 48 2.47 -9.78 5.86
N ARG A 49 1.16 -9.84 5.65
CA ARG A 49 0.21 -9.00 6.38
C ARG A 49 -0.22 -9.70 7.66
N SER A 50 0.69 -9.77 8.62
CA SER A 50 0.28 -9.96 10.00
C SER A 50 -0.17 -8.60 10.57
N PRO A 51 -1.25 -8.51 11.36
CA PRO A 51 -1.56 -7.28 12.10
C PRO A 51 -0.39 -6.86 13.01
N ASP A 52 0.49 -7.82 13.31
CA ASP A 52 1.73 -7.64 14.02
C ASP A 52 2.82 -6.91 13.24
N ASN A 53 2.75 -6.82 11.91
CA ASN A 53 3.79 -6.22 11.06
C ASN A 53 3.45 -4.76 10.79
N TYR A 54 3.98 -3.88 11.62
CA TYR A 54 3.76 -2.44 11.54
C TYR A 54 5.02 -1.68 11.92
N TYR A 55 5.14 -0.46 11.45
CA TYR A 55 6.15 0.47 11.94
C TYR A 55 5.62 1.23 13.16
N SER A 56 6.40 1.28 14.24
CA SER A 56 6.06 2.04 15.44
C SER A 56 7.32 2.37 16.26
N PRO A 57 7.51 3.64 16.69
CA PRO A 57 6.68 4.80 16.32
C PRO A 57 6.86 5.16 14.84
N ALA A 58 5.79 5.64 14.22
CA ALA A 58 5.80 6.08 12.82
C ALA A 58 4.91 7.30 12.64
N ILE A 59 5.47 8.40 12.13
CA ILE A 59 4.85 9.74 12.21
C ILE A 59 3.89 9.97 11.02
N ALA A 60 4.18 9.39 9.86
CA ALA A 60 3.41 9.61 8.64
C ALA A 60 3.53 8.42 7.67
N CYS A 61 2.59 8.37 6.73
CA CYS A 61 2.70 7.46 5.59
C CYS A 61 3.91 7.82 4.70
N PRO A 62 4.47 6.84 3.95
CA PRO A 62 5.47 7.12 2.93
C PRO A 62 5.04 8.22 1.95
N VAL A 63 6.00 8.90 1.31
CA VAL A 63 5.70 9.98 0.37
C VAL A 63 4.77 9.50 -0.75
N GLY A 64 3.69 10.25 -0.92
CA GLY A 64 2.60 9.99 -1.87
C GLY A 64 1.84 8.68 -1.62
N TYR A 65 1.90 8.17 -0.40
CA TYR A 65 0.84 7.34 0.17
C TYR A 65 -0.02 8.23 1.07
N SER A 66 -1.29 7.87 1.22
CA SER A 66 -2.24 8.52 2.14
C SER A 66 -2.89 7.48 3.04
N THR A 67 -3.56 7.93 4.10
CA THR A 67 -4.39 7.08 4.94
C THR A 67 -5.48 6.43 4.10
N GLY A 68 -5.39 5.13 3.87
CA GLY A 68 -6.44 4.35 3.21
C GLY A 68 -7.56 3.98 4.18
N CYS A 69 -7.17 3.66 5.42
CA CYS A 69 -8.07 3.52 6.56
C CYS A 69 -7.26 3.62 7.86
N MET A 70 -7.96 3.79 8.97
CA MET A 70 -7.36 3.86 10.30
C MET A 70 -8.25 3.20 11.35
N ASN A 71 -7.63 2.74 12.43
CA ASN A 71 -8.30 2.22 13.62
C ASN A 71 -7.64 2.82 14.87
N ILE A 72 -8.41 2.92 15.94
CA ILE A 72 -7.92 3.31 17.26
C ILE A 72 -7.91 2.06 18.13
N ASN A 73 -6.74 1.72 18.66
CA ASN A 73 -6.56 0.63 19.60
C ASN A 73 -6.38 1.20 21.00
N VAL A 74 -7.17 0.71 21.96
CA VAL A 74 -7.07 1.12 23.37
C VAL A 74 -6.68 -0.09 24.20
N GLN A 75 -5.54 -0.03 24.89
CA GLN A 75 -5.12 -1.04 25.85
C GLN A 75 -4.79 -0.37 27.19
N GLY A 76 -5.64 -0.58 28.19
CA GLY A 76 -5.51 0.10 29.48
C GLY A 76 -5.59 1.62 29.31
N THR A 77 -4.55 2.34 29.71
CA THR A 77 -4.43 3.80 29.56
C THR A 77 -3.73 4.23 28.27
N VAL A 78 -3.31 3.28 27.43
CA VAL A 78 -2.58 3.55 26.19
C VAL A 78 -3.56 3.56 25.02
N THR A 79 -3.62 4.69 24.31
CA THR A 79 -4.37 4.85 23.06
C THR A 79 -3.39 4.96 21.89
N GLU A 80 -3.49 4.02 20.97
CA GLU A 80 -2.68 3.92 19.76
C GLU A 80 -3.58 4.16 18.54
N THR A 81 -3.08 4.92 17.57
CA THR A 81 -3.68 5.01 16.25
C THR A 81 -2.93 4.09 15.29
N ALA A 82 -3.64 3.15 14.69
CA ALA A 82 -3.13 2.28 13.63
C ALA A 82 -3.64 2.77 12.27
N VAL A 83 -2.73 3.09 11.36
CA VAL A 83 -3.04 3.57 10.01
C VAL A 83 -2.53 2.57 8.98
N ILE A 84 -3.37 2.29 7.99
CA ILE A 84 -2.96 1.58 6.78
C ILE A 84 -2.77 2.62 5.69
N CYS A 85 -1.51 2.77 5.27
CA CYS A 85 -1.10 3.67 4.21
C CYS A 85 -1.27 2.98 2.85
N CYS A 86 -1.99 3.65 1.95
CA CYS A 86 -2.26 3.21 0.60
C CYS A 86 -1.75 4.22 -0.43
N PRO A 87 -1.41 3.80 -1.66
CA PRO A 87 -1.20 4.73 -2.75
C PRO A 87 -2.45 5.61 -2.98
N PRO A 88 -2.31 6.75 -3.68
CA PRO A 88 -3.42 7.65 -3.92
C PRO A 88 -4.52 6.94 -4.71
N SER A 89 -5.78 7.27 -4.41
CA SER A 89 -6.99 6.68 -5.03
C SER A 89 -7.26 5.20 -4.69
N LEU A 90 -6.45 4.57 -3.84
CA LEU A 90 -6.74 3.26 -3.27
C LEU A 90 -7.13 3.39 -1.81
N THR A 91 -7.99 2.49 -1.36
CA THR A 91 -8.42 2.39 0.04
C THR A 91 -8.09 1.00 0.57
N CYS A 92 -8.26 0.79 1.88
CA CYS A 92 -8.07 -0.53 2.45
C CYS A 92 -8.98 -1.56 1.79
N ASN A 93 -8.45 -2.72 1.42
CA ASN A 93 -9.27 -3.85 1.01
C ASN A 93 -9.85 -4.54 2.25
N PRO A 94 -11.16 -4.42 2.56
CA PRO A 94 -11.72 -5.06 3.75
C PRO A 94 -11.88 -6.57 3.60
N ASN A 95 -11.96 -7.08 2.36
CA ASN A 95 -12.35 -8.44 2.03
C ASN A 95 -11.21 -9.17 1.30
N MET A 96 -10.05 -9.29 1.95
CA MET A 96 -8.89 -9.92 1.32
C MET A 96 -9.09 -11.41 1.14
N LEU A 97 -8.91 -11.87 -0.10
CA LEU A 97 -8.77 -13.28 -0.39
C LEU A 97 -7.39 -13.77 0.08
N LEU A 98 -7.22 -15.09 0.25
CA LEU A 98 -5.96 -15.69 0.72
C LEU A 98 -4.74 -15.28 -0.12
N TRP A 99 -4.92 -15.01 -1.41
CA TRP A 99 -3.86 -14.56 -2.32
C TRP A 99 -3.63 -13.04 -2.28
N GLU A 100 -4.58 -12.28 -1.74
CA GLU A 100 -4.47 -10.83 -1.52
C GLU A 100 -3.88 -10.51 -0.14
N GLN A 101 -3.43 -11.52 0.61
CA GLN A 101 -2.93 -11.31 1.97
C GLN A 101 -1.85 -10.25 2.02
N THR A 102 -1.02 -10.10 0.99
CA THR A 102 0.03 -9.07 0.95
C THR A 102 -0.46 -7.71 0.42
N LEU A 103 -1.69 -7.63 -0.10
CA LEU A 103 -2.24 -6.50 -0.85
C LEU A 103 -3.28 -5.77 -0.02
N GLY A 104 -2.81 -4.93 0.89
CA GLY A 104 -3.69 -4.28 1.86
C GLY A 104 -4.58 -3.17 1.28
N CYS A 105 -4.30 -2.72 0.06
CA CYS A 105 -4.99 -1.62 -0.58
C CYS A 105 -5.58 -2.07 -1.92
N ASN A 106 -6.81 -1.65 -2.24
CA ASN A 106 -7.36 -1.84 -3.57
C ASN A 106 -8.26 -0.69 -4.03
N SER A 107 -8.56 -0.71 -5.32
CA SER A 107 -9.60 0.08 -5.95
C SER A 107 -10.29 -0.80 -6.98
N ARG A 108 -11.58 -1.04 -6.77
CA ARG A 108 -12.39 -1.84 -7.71
C ARG A 108 -12.79 -0.99 -8.89
N PHE A 109 -12.77 -1.59 -10.07
CA PHE A 109 -13.24 -0.96 -11.29
C PHE A 109 -14.09 -1.95 -12.08
N ARG A 110 -15.04 -1.43 -12.83
CA ARG A 110 -15.81 -2.21 -13.79
C ARG A 110 -15.22 -2.07 -15.18
N ALA A 111 -15.02 -0.84 -15.63
CA ALA A 111 -14.30 -0.54 -16.87
C ALA A 111 -13.16 0.41 -16.57
N THR A 112 -11.99 0.16 -17.17
CA THR A 112 -10.82 1.01 -17.05
C THR A 112 -9.89 0.82 -18.24
N ILE A 113 -9.02 1.79 -18.47
CA ILE A 113 -7.95 1.72 -19.46
C ILE A 113 -6.64 1.85 -18.71
N PHE A 114 -5.78 0.85 -18.85
CA PHE A 114 -4.40 0.93 -18.39
C PHE A 114 -3.49 1.14 -19.61
N PRO A 115 -2.88 2.33 -19.77
CA PRO A 115 -2.09 2.65 -20.96
C PRO A 115 -0.80 1.82 -21.03
N THR A 116 -0.27 1.42 -19.89
CA THR A 116 0.93 0.59 -19.78
C THR A 116 0.79 -0.38 -18.62
N VAL A 117 0.86 -1.67 -18.93
CA VAL A 117 0.91 -2.78 -17.97
C VAL A 117 2.08 -3.68 -18.34
N HIS A 118 2.90 -4.04 -17.35
CA HIS A 118 3.91 -5.07 -17.47
C HIS A 118 3.30 -6.42 -17.09
N TYR A 119 3.05 -7.27 -18.07
CA TYR A 119 2.48 -8.59 -17.86
C TYR A 119 3.56 -9.55 -17.37
N MET A 120 3.27 -10.31 -16.30
CA MET A 120 4.27 -11.11 -15.59
C MET A 120 3.88 -12.58 -15.50
N SER A 121 4.84 -13.47 -15.74
CA SER A 121 4.77 -14.87 -15.32
C SER A 121 5.83 -15.12 -14.24
N GLY A 122 5.41 -15.31 -13.00
CA GLY A 122 6.33 -15.29 -11.86
C GLY A 122 7.01 -13.93 -11.72
N SER A 123 8.35 -13.91 -11.70
CA SER A 123 9.15 -12.69 -11.61
C SER A 123 9.65 -12.17 -12.97
N VAL A 124 9.12 -12.69 -14.08
CA VAL A 124 9.57 -12.34 -15.44
C VAL A 124 8.48 -11.55 -16.15
N VAL A 125 8.85 -10.39 -16.69
CA VAL A 125 7.98 -9.64 -17.63
C VAL A 125 7.92 -10.41 -18.94
N THR A 126 6.73 -10.90 -19.31
CA THR A 126 6.51 -11.61 -20.58
C THR A 126 6.17 -10.66 -21.70
N SER A 127 5.53 -9.53 -21.40
CA SER A 127 5.17 -8.50 -22.37
C SER A 127 4.85 -7.18 -21.68
N THR A 128 4.80 -6.09 -22.44
CA THR A 128 4.36 -4.78 -21.95
C THR A 128 3.40 -4.18 -22.97
N GLY A 129 2.27 -3.66 -22.52
CA GLY A 129 1.28 -3.07 -23.42
C GLY A 129 0.12 -2.42 -22.70
N ALA A 130 -0.79 -1.82 -23.48
CA ALA A 130 -2.03 -1.28 -22.96
C ALA A 130 -3.09 -2.37 -22.81
N THR A 131 -4.08 -2.13 -21.95
CA THR A 131 -5.29 -2.95 -21.85
C THR A 131 -6.51 -2.10 -21.54
N THR A 132 -7.66 -2.60 -22.00
CA THR A 132 -8.97 -2.00 -21.80
C THR A 132 -9.88 -3.07 -21.22
N GLU A 133 -10.32 -2.84 -19.98
CA GLU A 133 -11.30 -3.69 -19.30
C GLU A 133 -12.70 -3.18 -19.61
N THR A 134 -13.58 -4.06 -20.11
CA THR A 134 -14.87 -3.66 -20.71
C THR A 134 -16.10 -3.89 -19.82
N GLY A 135 -15.93 -4.09 -18.51
CA GLY A 135 -17.07 -4.15 -17.57
C GLY A 135 -17.86 -5.45 -17.56
N THR A 136 -17.35 -6.49 -18.21
CA THR A 136 -17.93 -7.83 -18.21
C THR A 136 -17.77 -8.54 -16.86
N PHE A 137 -16.75 -8.17 -16.08
CA PHE A 137 -16.54 -8.59 -14.69
C PHE A 137 -15.93 -7.43 -13.87
N ASP A 138 -15.99 -7.54 -12.54
CA ASP A 138 -15.35 -6.58 -11.64
C ASP A 138 -13.85 -6.88 -11.57
N GLY A 139 -13.02 -5.91 -11.94
CA GLY A 139 -11.59 -5.94 -11.73
C GLY A 139 -11.17 -5.12 -10.52
N ALA A 140 -9.90 -5.24 -10.12
CA ALA A 140 -9.33 -4.46 -9.05
C ALA A 140 -7.87 -4.10 -9.36
N LEU A 141 -7.54 -2.83 -9.09
CA LEU A 141 -6.16 -2.39 -8.95
C LEU A 141 -5.78 -2.57 -7.49
N ASN A 142 -4.80 -3.43 -7.24
CA ASN A 142 -4.33 -3.79 -5.92
C ASN A 142 -2.97 -3.16 -5.65
N ALA A 143 -2.67 -2.88 -4.39
CA ALA A 143 -1.35 -2.44 -3.97
C ALA A 143 -1.02 -2.98 -2.59
N TYR A 144 0.27 -3.12 -2.36
CA TYR A 144 0.79 -3.36 -1.02
C TYR A 144 0.46 -2.17 -0.11
N SER A 145 0.14 -2.48 1.14
CA SER A 145 -0.08 -1.47 2.17
C SER A 145 1.12 -1.36 3.10
N VAL A 146 1.35 -0.18 3.65
CA VAL A 146 2.27 0.01 4.78
C VAL A 146 1.45 0.28 6.04
N GLN A 147 1.63 -0.52 7.08
CA GLN A 147 0.97 -0.28 8.36
C GLN A 147 1.88 0.52 9.28
N ILE A 148 1.38 1.65 9.78
CA ILE A 148 2.05 2.49 10.77
C ILE A 148 1.21 2.56 12.03
N ARG A 149 1.85 2.71 13.18
CA ARG A 149 1.20 2.91 14.47
C ARG A 149 1.92 3.99 15.26
N PHE A 150 1.13 4.87 15.88
CA PHE A 150 1.65 5.93 16.73
C PHE A 150 0.65 6.25 17.85
N GLN A 151 1.18 6.75 18.95
CA GLN A 151 0.43 7.34 20.05
C GLN A 151 0.74 8.83 20.16
N ALA A 152 -0.05 9.58 20.94
CA ALA A 152 0.08 11.03 21.05
C ALA A 152 1.49 11.48 21.50
N THR A 153 2.16 10.68 22.33
CA THR A 153 3.53 10.95 22.81
C THR A 153 4.62 10.73 21.76
N ASP A 154 4.29 10.06 20.64
CA ASP A 154 5.25 9.81 19.55
C ASP A 154 5.31 10.99 18.55
N LEU A 155 4.28 11.83 18.56
CA LEU A 155 4.21 12.98 17.67
C LEU A 155 5.09 14.10 18.23
N PRO A 156 5.90 14.78 17.39
CA PRO A 156 6.60 15.97 17.83
C PRO A 156 5.56 16.96 18.33
N THR A 157 5.80 17.52 19.53
CA THR A 157 4.98 18.64 20.02
C THR A 157 5.13 19.75 19.00
N THR A 158 4.06 20.09 18.29
CA THR A 158 4.07 21.28 17.43
C THR A 158 4.30 22.47 18.36
N THR A 159 5.54 22.95 18.45
CA THR A 159 5.76 24.36 18.77
C THR A 159 5.16 25.10 17.60
N SER A 160 3.91 25.52 17.75
CA SER A 160 3.36 26.61 16.95
C SER A 160 4.25 27.81 17.21
N GLU A 161 5.28 27.98 16.40
CA GLU A 161 6.02 29.23 16.33
C GLU A 161 5.06 30.20 15.61
N THR A 162 4.25 30.89 16.40
CA THR A 162 3.58 32.12 16.00
C THR A 162 4.67 33.11 15.62
N ASP A 163 4.73 33.45 14.33
CA ASP A 163 5.19 34.76 13.88
C ASP A 163 3.95 35.61 13.56
#